data_AF-A0A8B6CKU7-F1
#
_entry.id   AF-A0A8B6CKU7-F1
#
_cell.length_a   1.000
_cell.length_b   1.000
_cell.length_c   1.000
_cell.angle_alpha   90.00
_cell.angle_beta   90.00
_cell.angle_gamma   90.00
#
_symmetry.space_group_name_H-M   'P 1'
#
loop_
_entity.id
_entity.type
_entity.pdbx_description
1 polymer ?
#
loop_
_entity_poly.entity_id
_entity_poly.type
_entity_poly.pdbx_seq_one_letter_code
_entity_poly.pdbx_strand_id
1 'polypeptide(L)'
;MIKSFINKNATDWDVNINLLLAAYRSTPHPATGFSPNFLMLGREISIPIKLIHPLPDHKYGGQSEYAQHLQDRLQDVYQIARKHLKTNAERLKKNHDTRLTKYKYKKGDLVYKFDKTIRQKFKSPWLGPYLISKVLSTVVYEICFKTRTEVVHIDKLIPYPYVVIVSEDIKEVDEATFMKNQIFIQEEEIEIVEIKIDPKDEKIVELENKYIDLQSTHANQLKELEEKHKFECLRFGNFIERLEKRNTELKEEVRTLKNQLTCNSAKKMRSSVCVVNSRK
;
A
#
# COMPACT_ATOMS: atom_id res chain seq x y z
N MET A 1 -11.80 3.51 -26.77
CA MET A 1 -12.10 3.59 -28.22
C MET A 1 -13.52 4.09 -28.48
N ILE A 2 -14.56 3.44 -27.93
CA ILE A 2 -15.95 3.88 -28.13
C ILE A 2 -16.20 5.29 -27.53
N LYS A 3 -15.86 5.51 -26.25
CA LYS A 3 -16.05 6.81 -25.57
C LYS A 3 -15.43 8.02 -26.29
N SER A 4 -14.33 7.83 -27.03
CA SER A 4 -13.64 8.92 -27.73
C SER A 4 -14.27 9.31 -29.07
N PHE A 5 -15.15 8.46 -29.62
CA PHE A 5 -15.75 8.67 -30.95
C PHE A 5 -17.25 8.99 -30.86
N ILE A 6 -17.81 8.98 -29.65
CA ILE A 6 -19.21 9.28 -29.39
C ILE A 6 -19.40 10.79 -29.17
N ASN A 7 -20.51 11.33 -29.68
CA ASN A 7 -20.93 12.71 -29.45
C ASN A 7 -21.24 13.00 -27.96
N LYS A 8 -21.28 14.28 -27.54
CA LYS A 8 -21.54 14.67 -26.14
C LYS A 8 -22.80 14.04 -25.54
N ASN A 9 -23.81 13.77 -26.37
CA ASN A 9 -25.11 13.22 -25.95
C ASN A 9 -25.19 11.69 -25.98
N ALA A 10 -24.11 11.00 -26.35
CA ALA A 10 -24.04 9.55 -26.37
C ALA A 10 -25.07 8.80 -27.24
N THR A 11 -25.63 9.46 -28.25
CA THR A 11 -26.67 8.90 -29.13
C THR A 11 -26.13 8.08 -30.28
N ASP A 12 -24.94 8.40 -30.79
CA ASP A 12 -24.46 7.92 -32.11
C ASP A 12 -23.52 6.71 -32.02
N TRP A 13 -23.56 5.97 -30.90
CA TRP A 13 -22.62 4.88 -30.65
C TRP A 13 -22.88 3.66 -31.54
N ASP A 14 -24.14 3.44 -31.90
CA ASP A 14 -24.64 2.35 -32.73
C ASP A 14 -24.24 2.56 -34.20
N VAL A 15 -24.37 3.77 -34.72
CA VAL A 15 -23.95 4.13 -36.09
C VAL A 15 -22.43 3.93 -36.27
N ASN A 16 -21.65 4.31 -35.26
CA ASN A 16 -20.20 4.27 -35.32
C ASN A 16 -19.60 2.89 -34.98
N ILE A 17 -20.39 1.94 -34.49
CA ILE A 17 -19.87 0.65 -34.00
C ILE A 17 -19.15 -0.13 -35.10
N ASN A 18 -19.68 -0.14 -36.32
CA ASN A 18 -19.13 -0.90 -37.44
C ASN A 18 -17.74 -0.37 -37.84
N LEU A 19 -17.58 0.96 -37.86
CA LEU A 19 -16.30 1.60 -38.15
C LEU A 19 -15.27 1.29 -37.06
N LEU A 20 -15.67 1.38 -35.79
CA LEU A 20 -14.80 1.08 -34.64
C LEU A 20 -14.39 -0.39 -34.62
N LEU A 21 -15.30 -1.32 -34.93
CA LEU A 21 -14.99 -2.73 -35.04
C LEU A 21 -14.03 -3.02 -36.19
N ALA A 22 -14.18 -2.35 -37.33
CA ALA A 22 -13.24 -2.47 -38.45
C ALA A 22 -11.84 -2.02 -38.03
N ALA A 23 -11.72 -0.88 -37.35
CA ALA A 23 -10.45 -0.38 -36.82
C ALA A 23 -9.84 -1.31 -35.75
N TYR A 24 -10.66 -1.85 -34.85
CA TYR A 24 -10.20 -2.80 -33.83
C TYR A 24 -9.64 -4.07 -34.45
N ARG A 25 -10.31 -4.63 -35.47
CA ARG A 25 -9.87 -5.85 -36.15
C ARG A 25 -8.63 -5.66 -37.02
N SER A 26 -8.35 -4.44 -37.47
CA SER A 26 -7.15 -4.11 -38.28
C SER A 26 -5.96 -3.60 -37.47
N THR A 27 -6.15 -3.29 -36.19
CA THR A 27 -5.06 -2.80 -35.32
C THR A 27 -4.32 -3.99 -34.70
N PRO A 28 -2.97 -4.02 -34.73
CA PRO A 28 -2.20 -5.06 -34.05
C PRO A 28 -2.37 -4.95 -32.53
N HIS A 29 -2.70 -6.07 -31.88
CA HIS A 29 -2.86 -6.10 -30.43
C HIS A 29 -1.51 -6.36 -29.73
N PRO A 30 -1.11 -5.60 -28.70
CA PRO A 30 0.21 -5.76 -28.06
C PRO A 30 0.49 -7.16 -27.49
N ALA A 31 -0.56 -7.88 -27.08
CA ALA A 31 -0.42 -9.22 -26.52
C ALA A 31 -0.02 -10.28 -27.58
N THR A 32 -0.55 -10.16 -28.80
CA THR A 32 -0.32 -11.11 -29.90
C THR A 32 0.73 -10.61 -30.89
N GLY A 33 0.89 -9.29 -31.00
CA GLY A 33 1.74 -8.61 -31.99
C GLY A 33 1.12 -8.49 -33.38
N PHE A 34 -0.05 -9.10 -33.61
CA PHE A 34 -0.74 -9.14 -34.89
C PHE A 34 -2.18 -8.62 -34.77
N SER A 35 -2.76 -8.18 -35.89
CA SER A 35 -4.18 -7.80 -35.92
C SER A 35 -5.07 -9.05 -35.94
N PRO A 36 -6.30 -8.97 -35.40
CA PRO A 36 -7.28 -10.04 -35.54
C PRO A 36 -7.56 -10.46 -36.99
N ASN A 37 -7.62 -9.50 -37.92
CA ASN A 37 -7.81 -9.79 -39.34
C ASN A 37 -6.68 -10.64 -39.92
N PHE A 38 -5.43 -10.29 -39.58
CA PHE A 38 -4.27 -11.01 -40.05
C PHE A 38 -4.21 -12.44 -39.50
N LEU A 39 -4.55 -12.62 -38.22
CA LEU A 39 -4.63 -13.95 -37.61
C LEU A 39 -5.71 -14.83 -38.26
N MET A 40 -6.88 -14.25 -38.56
CA MET A 40 -7.99 -15.01 -39.15
C MET A 40 -7.79 -15.30 -40.64
N LEU A 41 -7.32 -14.32 -41.42
CA LEU A 41 -7.28 -14.37 -42.88
C LEU A 41 -5.89 -14.64 -43.46
N GLY A 42 -4.82 -14.59 -42.66
CA GLY A 42 -3.43 -14.68 -43.13
C GLY A 42 -2.97 -13.48 -43.97
N ARG A 43 -3.78 -12.42 -44.00
CA ARG A 43 -3.55 -11.16 -44.71
C ARG A 43 -4.29 -10.03 -44.03
N GLU A 44 -3.78 -8.81 -44.21
CA GLU A 44 -4.46 -7.61 -43.73
C GLU A 44 -5.55 -7.16 -44.70
N ILE A 45 -6.69 -6.72 -44.19
CA ILE A 45 -7.78 -6.16 -45.00
C ILE A 45 -7.31 -4.84 -45.65
N SER A 46 -7.86 -4.53 -46.82
CA SER A 46 -7.66 -3.24 -47.48
C SER A 46 -8.40 -2.14 -46.73
N ILE A 47 -7.65 -1.26 -46.10
CA ILE A 47 -8.14 -0.06 -45.42
C ILE A 47 -8.04 1.10 -46.43
N PRO A 48 -8.89 2.15 -46.38
CA PRO A 48 -8.82 3.25 -47.33
C PRO A 48 -7.42 3.85 -47.57
N ILE A 49 -6.57 3.89 -46.53
CA ILE A 49 -5.17 4.34 -46.66
C ILE A 49 -4.32 3.47 -47.61
N LYS A 50 -4.62 2.17 -47.71
CA LYS A 50 -3.94 1.25 -48.65
C LYS A 50 -4.36 1.45 -50.09
N LEU A 51 -5.47 2.14 -50.36
CA LEU A 51 -5.85 2.52 -51.72
C LEU A 51 -4.95 3.64 -52.24
N ILE A 52 -4.56 4.56 -51.36
CA ILE A 52 -3.64 5.66 -51.66
C ILE A 52 -2.19 5.15 -51.76
N HIS A 53 -1.83 4.19 -50.90
CA HIS A 53 -0.50 3.57 -50.87
C HIS A 53 -0.62 2.04 -51.07
N PRO A 54 -0.66 1.57 -52.34
CA PRO A 54 -0.75 0.14 -52.62
C PRO A 54 0.53 -0.57 -52.18
N LEU A 55 0.34 -1.72 -51.53
CA LEU A 55 1.43 -2.65 -51.20
C LEU A 55 1.74 -3.52 -52.43
N PRO A 56 2.98 -4.01 -52.58
CA PRO A 56 3.33 -4.91 -53.68
C PRO A 56 2.47 -6.18 -53.62
N ASP A 57 1.78 -6.45 -54.73
CA ASP A 57 0.97 -7.66 -54.89
C ASP A 57 1.86 -8.89 -54.96
N HIS A 58 1.54 -9.89 -54.15
CA HIS A 58 2.17 -11.20 -54.26
C HIS A 58 1.48 -11.94 -55.40
N LYS A 59 2.17 -12.09 -56.53
CA LYS A 59 1.69 -12.90 -57.64
C LYS A 59 1.96 -14.37 -57.29
N TYR A 60 0.89 -15.13 -57.05
CA TYR A 60 0.96 -16.58 -56.88
C TYR A 60 0.76 -17.24 -58.25
N GLY A 61 1.55 -18.27 -58.58
CA GLY A 61 1.52 -18.96 -59.87
C GLY A 61 0.27 -19.82 -60.09
N GLY A 62 -0.56 -20.04 -59.05
CA GLY A 62 -1.87 -20.67 -59.15
C GLY A 62 -2.64 -20.75 -57.82
N GLN A 63 -3.90 -21.19 -57.87
CA GLN A 63 -4.77 -21.32 -56.68
C GLN A 63 -4.23 -22.34 -55.66
N SER A 64 -3.64 -23.44 -56.12
CA SER A 64 -3.09 -24.49 -55.26
C SER A 64 -1.84 -24.01 -54.51
N GLU A 65 -0.97 -23.26 -55.18
CA GLU A 65 0.24 -22.67 -54.59
C GLU A 65 -0.14 -21.58 -53.56
N TYR A 66 -1.14 -20.76 -53.84
CA TYR A 66 -1.66 -19.78 -52.88
C TYR A 66 -2.17 -20.44 -51.59
N ALA A 67 -2.94 -21.53 -51.71
CA ALA A 67 -3.50 -22.22 -50.55
C ALA A 67 -2.40 -22.81 -49.66
N GLN A 68 -1.35 -23.39 -50.25
CA GLN A 68 -0.19 -23.91 -49.52
C GLN A 68 0.55 -22.78 -48.78
N HIS A 69 0.90 -21.70 -49.48
CA HIS A 69 1.55 -20.55 -48.86
C HIS A 69 0.73 -19.88 -47.76
N LEU A 70 -0.61 -19.84 -47.91
CA LEU A 70 -1.50 -19.31 -46.90
C LEU A 70 -1.48 -20.19 -45.65
N GLN A 71 -1.50 -21.51 -45.82
CA GLN A 71 -1.44 -22.47 -44.71
C GLN A 71 -0.12 -22.34 -43.95
N ASP A 72 1.00 -22.32 -44.66
CA ASP A 72 2.34 -22.18 -44.06
C ASP A 72 2.46 -20.86 -43.29
N ARG A 73 2.04 -19.75 -43.91
CA ARG A 73 2.05 -18.43 -43.27
C ARG A 73 1.20 -18.40 -42.01
N LEU A 74 -0.01 -18.96 -42.06
CA LEU A 74 -0.87 -19.01 -40.88
C LEU A 74 -0.22 -19.83 -39.77
N GLN A 75 0.37 -20.99 -40.09
CA GLN A 75 1.09 -21.81 -39.11
C GLN A 75 2.20 -21.01 -38.43
N ASP A 76 3.04 -20.32 -39.20
CA ASP A 76 4.13 -19.50 -38.67
C ASP A 76 3.62 -18.37 -37.77
N VAL A 77 2.61 -17.64 -38.24
CA VAL A 77 2.01 -16.53 -37.50
C VAL A 77 1.38 -17.00 -36.19
N TYR A 78 0.67 -18.12 -36.19
CA TYR A 78 0.11 -18.69 -34.97
C TYR A 78 1.20 -19.16 -34.00
N GLN A 79 2.30 -19.73 -34.49
CA GLN A 79 3.43 -20.09 -33.64
C GLN A 79 4.05 -18.86 -32.97
N ILE A 80 4.27 -17.78 -33.73
CA ILE A 80 4.81 -16.51 -33.20
C ILE A 80 3.83 -15.89 -32.19
N ALA A 81 2.54 -15.82 -32.54
CA ALA A 81 1.51 -15.28 -31.67
C ALA A 81 1.42 -16.04 -30.34
N ARG A 82 1.53 -17.37 -30.36
CA ARG A 82 1.57 -18.20 -29.14
C ARG A 82 2.79 -17.90 -28.28
N LYS A 83 3.96 -17.72 -28.88
CA LYS A 83 5.18 -17.31 -28.16
C LYS A 83 4.98 -15.94 -27.50
N HIS A 84 4.46 -14.96 -28.23
CA HIS A 84 4.17 -13.63 -27.68
C HIS A 84 3.15 -13.68 -26.54
N LEU A 85 2.08 -14.45 -26.69
CA LEU A 85 1.07 -14.62 -25.64
C LEU A 85 1.67 -15.22 -24.36
N LYS A 86 2.54 -16.23 -24.49
CA LYS A 86 3.22 -16.84 -23.34
C LYS A 86 4.11 -15.82 -22.62
N THR A 87 4.99 -15.13 -23.35
CA THR A 87 5.88 -14.11 -22.76
C THR A 87 5.10 -12.96 -22.13
N ASN A 88 4.01 -12.51 -22.78
CA ASN A 88 3.15 -11.47 -22.23
C ASN A 88 2.41 -11.93 -20.97
N ALA A 89 1.91 -13.17 -20.94
CA ALA A 89 1.27 -13.73 -19.75
C ALA A 89 2.25 -13.80 -18.57
N GLU A 90 3.49 -14.26 -18.81
CA GLU A 90 4.55 -14.30 -17.79
C GLU A 90 4.90 -12.90 -17.28
N ARG A 91 5.04 -11.92 -18.19
CA ARG A 91 5.28 -10.52 -17.83
C ARG A 91 4.14 -9.92 -17.00
N LEU A 92 2.89 -10.16 -17.42
CA LEU A 92 1.70 -9.69 -16.70
C LEU A 92 1.61 -10.32 -15.32
N LYS A 93 1.88 -11.62 -15.20
CA LYS A 93 1.94 -12.32 -13.91
C LYS A 93 3.01 -11.73 -13.00
N LYS A 94 4.24 -11.55 -13.49
CA LYS A 94 5.33 -10.95 -12.71
C LYS A 94 4.95 -9.55 -12.22
N ASN A 95 4.40 -8.71 -13.09
CA ASN A 95 3.97 -7.36 -12.74
C ASN A 95 2.84 -7.36 -11.70
N HIS A 96 1.89 -8.28 -11.84
CA HIS A 96 0.82 -8.46 -10.87
C HIS A 96 1.39 -8.89 -9.51
N ASP A 97 2.22 -9.93 -9.48
CA ASP A 97 2.81 -10.48 -8.25
C ASP A 97 3.70 -9.46 -7.53
N THR A 98 4.38 -8.56 -8.25
CA THR A 98 5.14 -7.45 -7.63
C THR A 98 4.27 -6.39 -6.96
N ARG A 99 3.03 -6.20 -7.44
CA ARG A 99 2.09 -5.21 -6.91
C ARG A 99 1.22 -5.75 -5.78
N LEU A 100 1.16 -7.06 -5.60
CA LEU A 100 0.41 -7.68 -4.52
C LEU A 100 1.00 -7.28 -3.16
N THR A 101 0.17 -6.65 -2.34
CA THR A 101 0.47 -6.39 -0.94
C THR A 101 0.62 -7.71 -0.21
N LYS A 102 1.83 -8.00 0.27
CA LYS A 102 2.17 -9.25 0.98
C LYS A 102 1.64 -9.31 2.41
N TYR A 103 0.77 -8.38 2.80
CA TYR A 103 0.32 -8.30 4.19
C TYR A 103 -0.55 -9.52 4.49
N LYS A 104 -0.17 -10.31 5.50
CA LYS A 104 -0.96 -11.46 5.96
C LYS A 104 -1.60 -11.10 7.28
N TYR A 105 -2.91 -11.10 7.30
CA TYR A 105 -3.66 -10.80 8.50
C TYR A 105 -3.82 -12.05 9.38
N LYS A 106 -3.87 -11.85 10.69
CA LYS A 106 -4.17 -12.88 11.68
C LYS A 106 -5.56 -12.65 12.27
N LYS A 107 -6.13 -13.71 12.87
CA LYS A 107 -7.34 -13.59 13.67
C LYS A 107 -7.11 -12.59 14.81
N GLY A 108 -8.03 -11.65 14.98
CA GLY A 108 -7.94 -10.57 15.96
C GLY A 108 -7.38 -9.26 15.42
N ASP A 109 -6.81 -9.23 14.21
CA ASP A 109 -6.32 -7.99 13.61
C ASP A 109 -7.48 -7.05 13.24
N LEU A 110 -7.26 -5.74 13.44
CA LEU A 110 -8.17 -4.67 13.03
C LEU A 110 -7.84 -4.22 11.60
N VAL A 111 -8.87 -4.09 10.77
CA VAL A 111 -8.76 -3.72 9.36
C VAL A 111 -9.85 -2.75 8.91
N TYR A 112 -9.54 -1.92 7.93
CA TYR A 112 -10.54 -1.16 7.17
C TYR A 112 -10.98 -1.96 5.95
N LYS A 113 -12.28 -1.89 5.63
CA LYS A 113 -12.90 -2.48 4.44
C LYS A 113 -13.21 -1.40 3.40
N PHE A 114 -12.89 -1.67 2.14
CA PHE A 114 -13.27 -0.81 1.02
C PHE A 114 -14.73 -1.02 0.60
N ASP A 115 -15.50 0.06 0.56
CA ASP A 115 -16.85 0.08 -0.01
C ASP A 115 -16.87 0.78 -1.38
N LYS A 116 -17.37 0.08 -2.40
CA LYS A 116 -17.49 0.58 -3.77
C LYS A 116 -18.71 1.49 -3.98
N THR A 117 -19.65 1.51 -3.03
CA THR A 117 -20.87 2.30 -3.13
C THR A 117 -20.62 3.79 -2.81
N ILE A 118 -19.63 4.06 -1.97
CA ILE A 118 -19.26 5.42 -1.55
C ILE A 118 -18.45 6.07 -2.69
N ARG A 119 -19.13 6.89 -3.50
CA ARG A 119 -18.53 7.65 -4.63
C ARG A 119 -18.56 9.17 -4.42
N GLN A 120 -18.83 9.62 -3.20
CA GLN A 120 -18.93 11.04 -2.89
C GLN A 120 -17.54 11.66 -2.76
N LYS A 121 -17.32 12.84 -3.35
CA LYS A 121 -16.00 13.49 -3.53
C LYS A 121 -15.26 13.83 -2.23
N PHE A 122 -15.94 13.74 -1.08
CA PHE A 122 -15.41 14.09 0.25
C PHE A 122 -15.60 13.02 1.32
N LYS A 123 -16.09 11.82 0.97
CA LYS A 123 -16.19 10.71 1.92
C LYS A 123 -15.11 9.68 1.65
N SER A 124 -14.43 9.24 2.71
CA SER A 124 -13.52 8.11 2.60
C SER A 124 -14.33 6.85 2.22
N PRO A 125 -13.90 6.09 1.19
CA PRO A 125 -14.54 4.83 0.82
C PRO A 125 -14.16 3.67 1.77
N TRP A 126 -13.32 3.95 2.78
CA TRP A 126 -12.87 2.97 3.76
C TRP A 126 -13.80 2.99 4.98
N LEU A 127 -14.48 1.88 5.21
CA LEU A 127 -15.32 1.62 6.37
C LEU A 127 -14.51 0.86 7.42
N GLY A 128 -14.72 1.13 8.70
CA GLY A 128 -14.11 0.37 9.78
C GLY A 128 -13.70 1.24 10.96
N PRO A 129 -13.23 0.64 12.06
CA PRO A 129 -12.50 -0.63 12.08
C PRO A 129 -13.36 -1.90 12.12
N TYR A 130 -12.93 -2.94 11.40
CA TYR A 130 -13.47 -4.32 11.42
C TYR A 130 -12.46 -5.26 12.06
N LEU A 131 -12.93 -6.32 12.72
CA LEU A 131 -12.05 -7.34 13.31
C LEU A 131 -12.03 -8.60 12.46
N ILE A 132 -10.85 -9.18 12.25
CA ILE A 132 -10.72 -10.44 11.51
C ILE A 132 -11.10 -11.60 12.43
N SER A 133 -12.23 -12.24 12.13
CA SER A 133 -12.76 -13.36 12.92
C SER A 133 -12.10 -14.68 12.52
N LYS A 134 -12.00 -14.93 11.20
CA LYS A 134 -11.40 -16.17 10.68
C LYS A 134 -10.61 -15.90 9.41
N VAL A 135 -9.51 -16.65 9.25
CA VAL A 135 -8.73 -16.69 8.02
C VAL A 135 -9.19 -17.92 7.24
N LEU A 136 -9.89 -17.71 6.11
CA LEU A 136 -10.41 -18.81 5.29
C LEU A 136 -9.37 -19.30 4.29
N SER A 137 -8.63 -18.37 3.69
CA SER A 137 -7.58 -18.64 2.71
C SER A 137 -6.51 -17.55 2.77
N THR A 138 -5.40 -17.71 2.05
CA THR A 138 -4.33 -16.70 1.90
C THR A 138 -4.87 -15.34 1.46
N VAL A 139 -5.96 -15.34 0.70
CA VAL A 139 -6.50 -14.14 0.02
C VAL A 139 -7.89 -13.75 0.53
N VAL A 140 -8.57 -14.63 1.27
CA VAL A 140 -9.98 -14.44 1.68
C VAL A 140 -10.09 -14.54 3.19
N TYR A 141 -10.66 -13.50 3.79
CA TYR A 141 -10.80 -13.32 5.22
C TYR A 141 -12.26 -13.10 5.60
N GLU A 142 -12.67 -13.64 6.74
CA GLU A 142 -13.95 -13.34 7.35
C GLU A 142 -13.77 -12.20 8.36
N ILE A 143 -14.40 -11.07 8.09
CA ILE A 143 -14.40 -9.89 8.95
C ILE A 143 -15.70 -9.81 9.74
N CYS A 144 -15.63 -9.28 10.94
CA CYS A 144 -16.76 -9.06 11.83
C CYS A 144 -16.88 -7.57 12.18
N PHE A 145 -18.10 -7.06 12.16
CA PHE A 145 -18.46 -5.79 12.75
C PHE A 145 -19.73 -5.96 13.57
N LYS A 146 -19.57 -5.80 14.89
CA LYS A 146 -20.61 -6.08 15.88
C LYS A 146 -21.09 -7.53 15.77
N THR A 147 -22.25 -7.75 15.15
CA THR A 147 -22.88 -9.06 14.95
C THR A 147 -22.84 -9.55 13.50
N ARG A 148 -22.43 -8.69 12.55
CA ARG A 148 -22.41 -9.02 11.14
C ARG A 148 -21.05 -9.54 10.73
N THR A 149 -21.04 -10.74 10.17
CA THR A 149 -19.86 -11.31 9.52
C THR A 149 -19.98 -11.19 8.01
N GLU A 150 -18.87 -10.88 7.36
CA GLU A 150 -18.77 -10.81 5.91
C GLU A 150 -17.46 -11.43 5.44
N VAL A 151 -17.50 -12.09 4.29
CA VAL A 151 -16.32 -12.68 3.66
C VAL A 151 -15.79 -11.71 2.60
N VAL A 152 -14.53 -11.30 2.76
CA VAL A 152 -13.91 -10.23 1.97
C VAL A 152 -12.53 -10.65 1.46
N HIS A 153 -12.22 -10.21 0.23
CA HIS A 153 -10.91 -10.40 -0.40
C HIS A 153 -9.88 -9.41 0.16
N ILE A 154 -8.62 -9.84 0.26
CA ILE A 154 -7.51 -9.08 0.85
C ILE A 154 -7.32 -7.69 0.21
N ASP A 155 -7.49 -7.56 -1.10
CA ASP A 155 -7.40 -6.28 -1.84
C ASP A 155 -8.41 -5.22 -1.40
N LYS A 156 -9.49 -5.63 -0.72
CA LYS A 156 -10.48 -4.69 -0.16
C LYS A 156 -10.19 -4.37 1.30
N LEU A 157 -9.07 -4.84 1.86
CA LEU A 157 -8.71 -4.63 3.24
C LEU A 157 -7.42 -3.81 3.36
N ILE A 158 -7.40 -2.86 4.29
CA ILE A 158 -6.21 -2.11 4.67
C ILE A 158 -5.96 -2.32 6.18
N PRO A 159 -4.69 -2.50 6.61
CA PRO A 159 -4.37 -2.63 8.02
C PRO A 159 -4.76 -1.36 8.79
N TYR A 160 -5.32 -1.54 9.99
CA TYR A 160 -5.55 -0.44 10.91
C TYR A 160 -4.21 0.03 11.50
N PRO A 161 -3.88 1.34 11.49
CA PRO A 161 -2.54 1.83 11.82
C PRO A 161 -2.17 1.72 13.30
N TYR A 162 -3.13 1.49 14.20
CA TYR A 162 -2.89 1.37 15.64
C TYR A 162 -3.05 -0.07 16.13
N VAL A 163 -2.08 -0.54 16.91
CA VAL A 163 -2.16 -1.82 17.60
C VAL A 163 -2.91 -1.60 18.91
N VAL A 164 -4.10 -2.19 19.05
CA VAL A 164 -4.77 -2.26 20.35
C VAL A 164 -4.07 -3.35 21.16
N ILE A 165 -3.25 -2.94 22.13
CA ILE A 165 -2.65 -3.86 23.10
C ILE A 165 -3.75 -4.22 24.09
N VAL A 166 -4.31 -5.43 23.99
CA VAL A 166 -5.15 -5.98 25.04
C VAL A 166 -4.19 -6.49 26.12
N SER A 167 -4.14 -5.81 27.27
CA SER A 167 -3.34 -6.26 28.42
C SER A 167 -3.81 -7.63 28.90
N GLU A 168 -2.86 -8.56 29.13
CA GLU A 168 -3.06 -9.99 29.37
C GLU A 168 -3.79 -10.39 30.68
N ASP A 169 -4.31 -9.43 31.45
CA ASP A 169 -5.00 -9.70 32.72
C ASP A 169 -6.53 -9.76 32.58
N ILE A 170 -7.02 -10.50 31.60
CA ILE A 170 -8.45 -10.87 31.51
C ILE A 170 -8.54 -12.37 31.28
N LYS A 171 -8.42 -13.13 32.37
CA LYS A 171 -8.80 -14.54 32.40
C LYS A 171 -10.33 -14.61 32.46
N GLU A 172 -10.90 -15.20 31.42
CA GLU A 172 -12.34 -15.43 31.22
C GLU A 172 -13.18 -14.15 31.12
N VAL A 173 -13.29 -13.62 29.91
CA VAL A 173 -14.40 -12.75 29.54
C VAL A 173 -15.26 -13.50 28.55
N ASP A 174 -16.46 -13.87 29.01
CA ASP A 174 -17.55 -14.41 28.22
C ASP A 174 -17.74 -13.64 26.91
N GLU A 175 -18.05 -14.36 25.83
CA GLU A 175 -18.34 -13.78 24.50
C GLU A 175 -19.37 -12.62 24.57
N ALA A 176 -20.23 -12.61 25.60
CA ALA A 176 -21.19 -11.56 25.88
C ALA A 176 -20.58 -10.23 26.40
N THR A 177 -19.48 -10.28 27.15
CA THR A 177 -18.84 -9.09 27.73
C THR A 177 -17.90 -8.42 26.72
N PHE A 178 -17.29 -9.20 25.81
CA PHE A 178 -16.58 -8.67 24.64
C PHE A 178 -17.51 -7.90 23.69
N MET A 179 -18.77 -8.35 23.57
CA MET A 179 -19.80 -7.67 22.79
C MET A 179 -20.35 -6.40 23.48
N LYS A 180 -20.27 -6.31 24.80
CA LYS A 180 -20.69 -5.12 25.59
C LYS A 180 -19.66 -4.00 25.57
N ASN A 181 -18.36 -4.32 25.50
CA ASN A 181 -17.29 -3.32 25.44
C ASN A 181 -17.01 -2.81 24.02
N GLN A 182 -18.05 -2.73 23.19
CA GLN A 182 -18.02 -1.87 22.01
C GLN A 182 -17.95 -0.42 22.50
N ILE A 183 -16.74 0.13 22.53
CA ILE A 183 -16.57 1.59 22.55
C ILE A 183 -17.31 2.12 21.32
N PHE A 184 -18.42 2.76 21.62
CA PHE A 184 -19.25 3.52 20.73
C PHE A 184 -18.38 4.66 20.19
N ILE A 185 -17.91 4.56 18.95
CA ILE A 185 -17.47 5.74 18.19
C ILE A 185 -18.64 6.08 17.27
N GLN A 186 -19.68 6.67 17.85
CA GLN A 186 -20.48 7.63 17.11
C GLN A 186 -19.70 8.95 17.12
N GLU A 187 -19.86 9.75 16.07
CA GLU A 187 -19.42 11.15 16.01
C GLU A 187 -20.24 12.01 17.00
N GLU A 188 -20.24 11.63 18.27
CA GLU A 188 -20.80 12.43 19.37
C GLU A 188 -19.63 12.94 20.21
N GLU A 189 -19.76 14.20 20.60
CA GLU A 189 -18.75 15.03 21.25
C GLU A 189 -17.94 14.24 22.30
N ILE A 190 -16.62 14.39 22.23
CA ILE A 190 -15.71 13.89 23.27
C ILE A 190 -16.11 14.60 24.56
N GLU A 191 -16.92 13.95 25.40
CA GLU A 191 -17.04 14.33 26.79
C GLU A 191 -15.69 13.95 27.42
N ILE A 192 -14.80 14.95 27.45
CA ILE A 192 -13.56 14.88 28.21
C ILE A 192 -14.00 14.61 29.64
N VAL A 193 -13.82 13.39 30.12
CA VAL A 193 -13.83 13.12 31.55
C VAL A 193 -12.66 13.93 32.10
N GLU A 194 -12.96 15.14 32.54
CA GLU A 194 -12.07 15.97 33.34
C GLU A 194 -11.72 15.13 34.56
N ILE A 195 -10.57 14.47 34.51
CA ILE A 195 -9.86 14.09 35.71
C ILE A 195 -9.61 15.42 36.40
N LYS A 196 -10.40 15.72 37.43
CA LYS A 196 -10.13 16.84 38.34
C LYS A 196 -8.83 16.50 39.07
N ILE A 197 -7.73 16.87 38.43
CA ILE A 197 -6.41 16.93 39.06
C ILE A 197 -6.43 18.26 39.80
N ASP A 198 -6.37 18.19 41.13
CA ASP A 198 -6.40 19.38 41.97
C ASP A 198 -5.25 20.34 41.55
N PRO A 199 -5.55 21.61 41.18
CA PRO A 199 -4.60 22.54 40.57
C PRO A 199 -3.54 23.10 41.56
N LYS A 200 -3.33 22.43 42.69
CA LYS A 200 -2.44 22.86 43.78
C LYS A 200 -1.30 21.88 44.09
N ASP A 201 -1.08 20.87 43.26
CA ASP A 201 0.14 20.08 43.38
C ASP A 201 1.33 20.95 42.98
N GLU A 202 2.06 21.47 43.98
CA GLU A 202 3.27 22.31 43.82
C GLU A 202 4.26 21.73 42.80
N LYS A 203 4.30 20.40 42.67
CA LYS A 203 5.14 19.68 41.72
C LYS A 203 4.79 19.94 40.25
N ILE A 204 3.52 20.17 39.91
CA ILE A 204 3.10 20.40 38.51
C ILE A 204 3.53 21.81 38.09
N VAL A 205 3.27 22.81 38.95
CA VAL A 205 3.72 24.20 38.75
C VAL A 205 5.24 24.29 38.67
N GLU A 206 5.96 23.52 39.50
CA GLU A 206 7.42 23.49 39.47
C GLU A 206 7.98 22.84 38.20
N LEU A 207 7.29 21.84 37.64
CA LEU A 207 7.68 21.19 36.38
C LEU A 207 7.38 22.08 35.16
N GLU A 208 6.27 22.80 35.16
CA GLU A 208 5.93 23.75 34.09
C GLU A 208 6.92 24.92 34.05
N ASN A 209 7.29 25.47 35.21
CA ASN A 209 8.30 26.53 35.30
C ASN A 209 9.69 26.04 34.85
N LYS A 210 10.10 24.84 35.28
CA LYS A 210 11.35 24.22 34.80
C LYS A 210 11.36 24.01 33.28
N TYR A 211 10.22 23.68 32.69
CA TYR A 211 10.11 23.48 31.25
C TYR A 211 10.22 24.81 30.47
N ILE A 212 9.59 25.87 30.96
CA ILE A 212 9.67 27.22 30.37
C ILE A 212 11.11 27.76 30.45
N ASP A 213 11.79 27.54 31.58
CA ASP A 213 13.20 27.93 31.77
C ASP A 213 14.14 27.17 30.82
N LEU A 214 13.89 25.87 30.59
CA LEU A 214 14.65 25.06 29.62
C LEU A 214 14.43 25.52 28.18
N GLN A 215 13.20 25.91 27.83
CA GLN A 215 12.92 26.43 26.49
C GLN A 215 13.58 27.79 26.24
N SER A 216 13.56 28.69 27.24
CA SER A 216 14.18 30.01 27.11
C SER A 216 15.71 29.93 27.02
N THR A 217 16.34 29.02 27.77
CA THR A 217 17.80 28.79 27.70
C THR A 217 18.23 28.22 26.36
N HIS A 218 17.50 27.24 25.80
CA HIS A 218 17.78 26.71 24.46
C HIS A 218 17.60 27.78 23.35
N ALA A 219 16.57 28.62 23.45
CA ALA A 219 16.33 29.70 22.49
C ALA A 219 17.46 30.75 22.51
N ASN A 220 17.99 31.06 23.70
CA ASN A 220 19.10 32.00 23.84
C ASN A 220 20.42 31.41 23.33
N GLN A 221 20.70 30.12 23.56
CA GLN A 221 21.87 29.43 23.01
C GLN A 221 21.84 29.37 21.47
N LEU A 222 20.67 29.16 20.87
CA LEU A 222 20.50 29.20 19.42
C LEU A 222 20.79 30.60 18.84
N LYS A 223 20.27 31.66 19.46
CA LYS A 223 20.56 33.04 19.04
C LYS A 223 22.03 33.42 19.19
N GLU A 224 22.66 33.01 20.29
CA GLU A 224 24.08 33.27 20.54
C GLU A 224 24.99 32.52 19.54
N LEU A 225 24.59 31.32 19.11
CA LEU A 225 25.25 30.56 18.05
C LEU A 225 25.02 31.19 16.67
N GLU A 226 23.81 31.66 16.37
CA GLU A 226 23.51 32.37 15.11
C GLU A 226 24.29 33.69 14.98
N GLU A 227 24.46 34.44 16.07
CA GLU A 227 25.28 35.66 16.08
C GLU A 227 26.78 35.39 15.93
N LYS A 228 27.31 34.35 16.60
CA LYS A 228 28.73 33.97 16.49
C LYS A 228 29.12 33.47 15.10
N HIS A 229 28.13 33.06 14.29
CA HIS A 229 28.37 32.35 13.05
C HIS A 229 27.91 33.09 11.78
N LYS A 230 27.43 34.32 11.94
CA LYS A 230 27.01 35.23 10.86
C LYS A 230 28.14 35.63 9.88
N PHE A 231 29.42 35.41 10.23
CA PHE A 231 30.57 35.87 9.44
C PHE A 231 31.33 34.79 8.65
N GLU A 232 31.02 33.49 8.74
CA GLU A 232 31.73 32.44 7.98
C GLU A 232 30.79 31.42 7.31
N CYS A 233 29.82 31.89 6.52
CA CYS A 233 28.81 31.05 5.86
C CYS A 233 29.34 29.94 4.92
N LEU A 234 30.62 29.91 4.57
CA LEU A 234 31.21 28.86 3.71
C LEU A 234 31.81 27.66 4.49
N ARG A 235 32.05 27.79 5.80
CA ARG A 235 32.59 26.69 6.64
C ARG A 235 31.49 25.91 7.38
N PHE A 236 30.24 26.40 7.32
CA PHE A 236 29.08 25.90 8.06
C PHE A 236 28.57 24.53 7.62
N GLY A 237 28.56 24.24 6.31
CA GLY A 237 28.09 22.94 5.79
C GLY A 237 28.92 21.77 6.35
N ASN A 238 30.24 21.91 6.34
CA ASN A 238 31.16 20.90 6.86
C ASN A 238 31.15 20.75 8.39
N PHE A 239 30.56 21.72 9.11
CA PHE A 239 30.42 21.70 10.57
C PHE A 239 29.11 21.03 10.97
N ILE A 240 28.00 21.30 10.26
CA ILE A 240 26.72 20.63 10.48
C ILE A 240 26.85 19.13 10.20
N GLU A 241 27.48 18.72 9.10
CA GLU A 241 27.74 17.29 8.83
C GLU A 241 28.59 16.62 9.93
N ARG A 242 29.57 17.35 10.49
CA ARG A 242 30.40 16.84 11.60
C ARG A 242 29.63 16.74 12.91
N LEU A 243 28.74 17.68 13.20
CA LEU A 243 27.87 17.64 14.38
C LEU A 243 26.81 16.54 14.27
N GLU A 244 26.22 16.36 13.10
CA GLU A 244 25.27 15.28 12.85
C GLU A 244 25.94 13.91 13.01
N LYS A 245 27.16 13.75 12.47
CA LYS A 245 27.97 12.54 12.65
C LYS A 245 28.37 12.30 14.11
N ARG A 246 28.74 13.34 14.85
CA ARG A 246 29.07 13.22 16.29
C ARG A 246 27.84 12.83 17.12
N ASN A 247 26.66 13.34 16.75
CA ASN A 247 25.40 13.03 17.41
C ASN A 247 24.94 11.59 17.12
N THR A 248 25.22 11.03 15.94
CA THR A 248 24.95 9.62 15.67
C THR A 248 25.90 8.70 16.45
N GLU A 249 27.20 9.03 16.50
CA GLU A 249 28.20 8.32 17.30
C GLU A 249 27.82 8.30 18.80
N LEU A 250 27.47 9.45 19.38
CA LEU A 250 27.03 9.55 20.78
C LEU A 250 25.74 8.76 21.06
N LYS A 251 24.80 8.72 20.11
CA LYS A 251 23.59 7.89 20.23
C LYS A 251 23.91 6.40 20.27
N GLU A 252 24.92 5.96 19.54
CA GLU A 252 25.39 4.56 19.55
C GLU A 252 26.11 4.23 20.87
N GLU A 253 26.98 5.12 21.36
CA GLU A 253 27.64 4.96 22.67
C GLU A 253 26.65 4.90 23.84
N VAL A 254 25.61 5.75 23.82
CA VAL A 254 24.55 5.69 24.84
C VAL A 254 23.77 4.37 24.75
N ARG A 255 23.59 3.82 23.54
CA ARG A 255 22.94 2.51 23.34
C ARG A 255 23.78 1.37 23.89
N THR A 256 25.10 1.38 23.67
CA THR A 256 26.01 0.34 24.18
C THR A 256 26.11 0.40 25.71
N LEU A 257 26.20 1.59 26.30
CA LEU A 257 26.21 1.78 27.75
C LEU A 257 24.88 1.35 28.40
N LYS A 258 23.73 1.66 27.79
CA LYS A 258 22.42 1.17 28.25
C LYS A 258 22.37 -0.37 28.24
N ASN A 259 22.90 -1.00 27.20
CA ASN A 259 22.96 -2.47 27.10
C ASN A 259 23.92 -3.09 28.14
N GLN A 260 25.04 -2.43 28.46
CA GLN A 260 25.95 -2.88 29.52
C GLN A 260 25.31 -2.75 30.91
N LEU A 261 24.56 -1.68 31.16
CA LEU A 261 23.84 -1.47 32.41
C LEU A 261 22.69 -2.46 32.61
N THR A 262 21.95 -2.81 31.56
CA THR A 262 20.91 -3.86 31.63
C THR A 262 21.51 -5.26 31.82
N CYS A 263 22.68 -5.55 31.25
CA CYS A 263 23.40 -6.79 31.54
C CYS A 263 23.98 -6.83 32.97
N ASN A 264 24.46 -5.70 33.51
CA ASN A 264 24.99 -5.63 34.86
C ASN A 264 23.89 -5.64 35.94
N SER A 265 22.71 -5.05 35.68
CA SER A 265 21.55 -5.19 36.56
C SER A 265 20.99 -6.61 36.57
N ALA A 266 21.03 -7.32 35.43
CA ALA A 266 20.70 -8.74 35.35
C ALA A 266 21.71 -9.65 36.08
N LYS A 267 23.02 -9.30 36.07
CA LYS A 267 24.04 -10.00 36.88
C LYS A 267 23.89 -9.73 38.39
N LYS A 268 23.58 -8.49 38.78
CA LYS A 268 23.42 -8.10 40.20
C LYS A 268 22.18 -8.75 40.82
N MET A 269 21.07 -8.86 40.08
CA MET A 269 19.88 -9.61 40.52
C MET A 269 20.12 -11.12 40.66
N ARG A 270 21.03 -11.72 39.89
CA ARG A 270 21.41 -13.14 40.07
C ARG A 270 22.32 -13.37 41.29
N SER A 271 23.10 -12.38 41.72
CA SER A 271 23.94 -12.50 42.93
C SER A 271 23.20 -12.22 44.24
N SER A 272 22.11 -11.43 44.23
CA SER A 272 21.36 -11.08 45.44
C SER A 272 20.24 -12.08 45.81
N VAL A 273 19.93 -13.05 44.94
CA VAL A 273 18.95 -14.13 45.24
C VAL A 273 19.58 -15.32 45.99
N CYS A 274 20.92 -15.38 46.15
CA CYS A 274 21.58 -16.49 46.85
C CYS A 274 21.92 -16.25 48.34
N VAL A 275 21.53 -15.13 48.97
CA VAL A 275 21.94 -14.81 50.37
C VAL A 275 20.79 -14.83 51.39
N VAL A 276 19.55 -15.12 50.97
CA VAL A 276 18.40 -15.22 51.89
C VAL A 276 17.88 -16.66 51.93
N ASN A 277 18.68 -17.58 52.46
CA ASN A 277 18.20 -18.82 53.10
C ASN A 277 19.35 -19.53 53.81
N SER A 278 19.64 -19.10 55.04
CA SER A 278 20.38 -19.88 56.04
C SER A 278 20.29 -19.15 57.38
N ARG A 279 19.16 -19.30 58.08
CA ARG A 279 19.05 -19.12 59.55
C ARG A 279 17.71 -19.67 60.03
N LYS A 280 17.70 -20.98 60.29
CA LYS A 280 17.17 -21.65 61.50
C LYS A 280 17.52 -23.12 61.43
#